data_AF-A0ABD6ACE5-F1
#
_entry.id   AF-A0ABD6ACE5-F1
#
_cell.length_a   1.000
_cell.length_b   1.000
_cell.length_c   1.000
_cell.angle_alpha   90.00
_cell.angle_beta   90.00
_cell.angle_gamma   90.00
#
_symmetry.space_group_name_H-M   'P 1'
#
loop_
_entity.id
_entity.type
_entity.pdbx_description
1 polymer ?
#
loop_
_entity_poly.entity_id
_entity_poly.type
_entity_poly.pdbx_seq_one_letter_code
_entity_poly.pdbx_strand_id
1 'polypeptide(L)' 'MGVEDPYDGEPPYTFECTECGERVEADTRPGPCSNCGGRMRNISRSREK' A
#
# COMPACT_ATOMS: atom_id res chain seq x y z
N MET A 1 -24.85 10.43 -10.61
CA MET A 1 -23.47 10.91 -10.80
C MET A 1 -22.66 10.33 -9.67
N GLY A 2 -21.73 9.43 -10.01
CA GLY A 2 -20.93 8.71 -9.01
C GLY A 2 -20.13 9.71 -8.19
N VAL A 3 -20.13 9.53 -6.88
CA VAL A 3 -19.22 10.26 -6.02
C VAL A 3 -17.84 9.70 -6.34
N GLU A 4 -17.03 10.46 -7.07
CA GLU A 4 -15.61 10.19 -7.18
C GLU A 4 -15.05 10.61 -5.84
N ASP A 5 -15.05 9.70 -4.85
CA ASP A 5 -14.44 9.95 -3.55
C ASP A 5 -12.98 10.37 -3.78
N PRO A 6 -12.60 11.66 -3.63
CA PRO A 6 -11.28 12.17 -4.00
C PRO A 6 -10.18 11.73 -3.01
N TYR A 7 -10.53 10.80 -2.13
CA TYR A 7 -9.69 10.28 -1.07
C TYR A 7 -9.31 8.83 -1.32
N ASP A 8 -9.41 8.31 -2.53
CA ASP A 8 -8.78 7.05 -2.91
C ASP A 8 -7.70 7.33 -3.96
N GLY A 9 -6.45 7.50 -3.48
CA GLY A 9 -5.32 7.71 -4.37
C GLY A 9 -5.30 6.59 -5.38
N GLU A 10 -5.32 6.93 -6.67
CA GLU A 10 -5.42 5.94 -7.73
C GLU A 10 -4.28 4.92 -7.57
N PRO A 11 -4.58 3.62 -7.73
CA PRO A 11 -3.54 2.60 -7.71
C PRO A 11 -2.44 2.92 -8.74
N PRO A 12 -1.20 2.45 -8.51
CA PRO A 12 -0.81 1.45 -7.51
C PRO A 12 -0.54 2.02 -6.12
N TYR A 13 -0.87 1.24 -5.08
CA TYR A 13 -0.48 1.58 -3.72
C TYR A 13 0.85 0.91 -3.33
N THR A 14 1.70 1.64 -2.63
CA THR A 14 2.94 1.18 -2.03
C THR A 14 2.69 0.56 -0.66
N PHE A 15 3.21 -0.64 -0.46
CA PHE A 15 3.23 -1.38 0.79
C PHE A 15 4.67 -1.64 1.21
N GLU A 16 4.95 -1.47 2.49
CA GLU A 16 6.26 -1.75 3.08
C GLU A 16 6.15 -2.88 4.09
N CYS A 17 7.08 -3.82 4.05
CA CYS A 17 7.21 -4.88 5.04
C CYS A 17 7.74 -4.29 6.34
N THR A 18 7.02 -4.51 7.44
CA THR A 18 7.43 -4.01 8.76
C THR A 18 8.57 -4.80 9.39
N GLU A 19 9.00 -5.91 8.76
CA GLU A 19 10.04 -6.80 9.29
C GLU A 19 11.38 -6.63 8.56
N CYS A 20 11.38 -6.67 7.22
CA CYS A 20 12.59 -6.51 6.43
C CYS A 20 12.73 -5.13 5.75
N GLY A 21 11.67 -4.32 5.72
CA GLY A 21 11.66 -3.03 5.03
C GLY A 21 11.43 -3.10 3.51
N GLU A 22 11.09 -4.27 2.95
CA GLU A 22 10.85 -4.41 1.52
C GLU A 22 9.58 -3.67 1.07
N ARG A 23 9.66 -2.97 -0.07
CA ARG A 23 8.57 -2.17 -0.63
C ARG A 23 8.04 -2.82 -1.90
N VAL A 24 6.72 -2.91 -2.00
CA VAL A 24 6.02 -3.43 -3.18
C VAL A 24 4.89 -2.50 -3.56
N GLU A 25 4.67 -2.36 -4.86
CA GLU A 25 3.55 -1.60 -5.43
C GLU A 25 2.48 -2.60 -5.89
N ALA A 26 1.26 -2.43 -5.42
CA ALA A 26 0.15 -3.31 -5.75
C ALA A 26 -1.16 -2.53 -5.79
N ASP A 27 -2.06 -2.92 -6.69
CA ASP A 27 -3.39 -2.32 -6.85
C ASP A 27 -4.31 -2.65 -5.67
N THR A 28 -4.00 -3.73 -4.95
CA THR A 28 -4.73 -4.18 -3.76
C THR A 28 -3.76 -4.62 -2.69
N ARG A 29 -4.25 -4.79 -1.45
CA ARG A 29 -3.40 -5.20 -0.32
C ARG A 29 -2.70 -6.54 -0.61
N PRO A 30 -1.37 -6.56 -0.78
CA PRO A 30 -0.64 -7.80 -1.00
C PRO A 30 -0.67 -8.64 0.28
N GLY A 31 -0.45 -9.95 0.11
CA GLY A 31 -0.33 -10.92 1.20
C GLY A 31 0.95 -10.72 2.03
N PRO A 32 1.51 -11.78 2.62
CA PRO A 32 2.78 -11.69 3.33
C PRO A 32 3.92 -11.30 2.37
N CYS A 33 4.95 -10.64 2.89
CA CYS A 33 6.12 -10.23 2.13
C CYS A 33 6.81 -11.43 1.48
N SER A 34 7.08 -11.35 0.18
CA SER A 34 7.71 -12.45 -0.57
C SER A 34 9.16 -12.74 -0.16
N ASN A 35 9.84 -11.78 0.45
CA ASN A 35 11.24 -11.91 0.85
C ASN A 35 11.41 -12.58 2.23
N CYS A 36 10.60 -12.19 3.22
CA CYS A 36 10.74 -12.67 4.60
C CYS A 36 9.50 -13.34 5.18
N GLY A 37 8.36 -13.32 4.49
CA GLY A 37 7.06 -13.78 5.00
C GLY A 37 6.39 -12.83 5.99
N GLY A 38 7.00 -11.67 6.25
CA GLY A 38 6.53 -10.69 7.22
C GLY A 38 5.28 -9.93 6.79
N ARG A 39 4.70 -9.15 7.72
CA ARG A 39 3.48 -8.38 7.47
C ARG A 39 3.76 -7.15 6.61
N MET A 40 2.91 -6.92 5.61
CA MET A 40 2.96 -5.72 4.76
C MET A 40 1.97 -4.66 5.24
N ARG A 41 2.45 -3.41 5.33
CA ARG A 41 1.68 -2.23 5.72
C ARG A 41 1.60 -1.26 4.54
N ASN A 42 0.41 -0.77 4.24
CA ASN A 42 0.25 0.28 3.23
C ASN A 42 0.90 1.59 3.70
N ILE A 43 1.83 2.11 2.91
CA ILE A 43 2.52 3.39 3.15
C ILE A 43 2.17 4.45 2.10
N SER A 44 1.33 4.10 1.10
CA SER A 44 0.89 5.03 0.05
C SER A 44 0.14 6.26 0.54
N ARG A 45 -0.40 6.24 1.75
CA ARG A 45 -1.06 7.41 2.34
C ARG A 45 -0.04 8.28 3.08
N SER A 46 0.83 8.93 2.31
CA SER A 46 1.50 10.15 2.78
C SER A 46 0.42 11.24 2.85
N ARG A 47 -0.04 11.55 4.06
CA ARG A 47 -0.95 12.66 4.28
C ARG A 47 -0.24 13.96 3.91
N GLU A 48 -0.53 14.49 2.73
CA GLU A 48 -0.33 15.91 2.48
C GLU A 48 -1.56 16.64 3.04
N LYS A 49 -1.28 17.65 3.87
CA LYS A 49 -2.16 18.60 4.57
C LYS A 49 -2.44 18.27 6.04
#